data_AF-A0A0C9V3U7-F1
#
_entry.id   AF-A0A0C9V3U7-F1
#
_cell.length_a   1.000
_cell.length_b   1.000
_cell.length_c   1.000
_cell.angle_alpha   90.00
_cell.angle_beta   90.00
_cell.angle_gamma   90.00
#
_symmetry.space_group_name_H-M   'P 1'
#
loop_
_entity.id
_entity.type
_entity.pdbx_description
1 polymer ?
#
loop_
_entity_poly.entity_id
_entity_poly.type
_entity_poly.pdbx_seq_one_letter_code
_entity_poly.pdbx_strand_id
1 'polypeptide(L)'
;MYIDGHERKDVIDYRQNVFLPFWHSIEPLMMKWNCDGTITLPVLSNFPHNKRIVWITHDESTFYAHDQRKLRWVHASEKAKPVRKGEGTSTMVSDFVSPDLGWLKSKDGLRESRVIFKAGKSRDGYFDCADLCQQIELAIELFETHFPGTAIAAFGFDNAPGHQKRADDALSARDRVGETKLDVAELLNLLGI
;
A
#
# COMPACT_ATOMS: atom_id res chain seq x y z
N MET A 1 7.03 9.04 -22.68
CA MET A 1 7.76 10.03 -21.86
C MET A 1 7.03 10.11 -20.54
N TYR A 2 7.64 9.62 -19.45
CA TYR A 2 7.09 9.78 -18.11
C TYR A 2 7.45 11.20 -17.66
N ILE A 3 6.44 12.02 -17.39
CA ILE A 3 6.65 13.36 -16.82
C ILE A 3 6.43 13.18 -15.34
N ASP A 4 7.48 13.39 -14.56
CA ASP A 4 7.39 13.33 -13.11
C ASP A 4 6.38 14.39 -12.63
N GLY A 5 5.27 13.90 -12.07
CA GLY A 5 4.18 14.75 -11.60
C GLY A 5 4.47 15.39 -10.24
N HIS A 6 5.62 15.12 -9.62
CA HIS A 6 5.93 15.61 -8.27
C HIS A 6 6.06 17.14 -8.20
N GLU A 7 6.31 17.82 -9.33
CA GLU A 7 6.42 19.29 -9.39
C GLU A 7 5.09 19.98 -9.71
N ARG A 8 4.00 19.23 -9.95
CA ARG A 8 2.71 19.86 -10.22
C ARG A 8 2.26 20.65 -9.00
N LYS A 9 1.67 21.82 -9.24
CA LYS A 9 1.29 22.77 -8.19
C LYS A 9 0.36 22.15 -7.14
N ASP A 10 -0.61 21.36 -7.57
CA ASP A 10 -1.54 20.62 -6.70
C ASP A 10 -0.82 19.58 -5.82
N VAL A 11 0.15 18.86 -6.38
CA VAL A 11 0.94 17.86 -5.64
C VAL A 11 1.84 18.53 -4.60
N ILE A 12 2.50 19.63 -4.96
CA ILE A 12 3.32 20.41 -4.04
C ILE A 12 2.46 20.97 -2.90
N ASP A 13 1.31 21.55 -3.25
CA ASP A 13 0.37 22.13 -2.27
C ASP A 13 -0.11 21.09 -1.26
N TYR A 14 -0.59 19.94 -1.74
CA TYR A 14 -0.98 18.83 -0.85
C TYR A 14 0.17 18.36 0.03
N ARG A 15 1.36 18.18 -0.55
CA ARG A 15 2.55 17.74 0.21
C ARG A 15 2.89 18.72 1.33
N GLN A 16 2.94 20.02 1.02
CA GLN A 16 3.39 21.06 1.97
C GLN A 16 2.33 21.40 3.01
N ASN A 17 1.06 21.44 2.62
CA ASN A 17 0.00 21.98 3.45
C ASN A 17 -0.86 20.89 4.13
N VAL A 18 -0.79 19.63 3.67
CA VAL A 18 -1.59 18.52 4.24
C VAL A 18 -0.69 17.40 4.76
N PHE A 19 0.10 16.78 3.87
CA PHE A 19 0.85 15.57 4.23
C PHE A 19 1.96 15.84 5.25
N LEU A 20 2.84 16.82 5.01
CA LEU A 20 3.96 17.10 5.93
C LEU A 20 3.49 17.57 7.31
N PRO A 21 2.50 18.48 7.45
CA PRO A 21 1.96 18.84 8.77
C PRO A 21 1.34 17.65 9.50
N PHE A 22 0.57 16.81 8.80
CA PHE A 22 0.01 15.59 9.37
C PHE A 22 1.12 14.64 9.84
N TRP A 23 2.11 14.37 8.98
CA TRP A 23 3.26 13.52 9.32
C TRP A 23 3.99 14.01 10.56
N HIS A 24 4.30 15.31 10.64
CA HIS A 24 4.94 15.91 11.80
C HIS A 24 4.12 15.78 13.09
N SER A 25 2.79 15.72 13.00
CA SER A 25 1.93 15.53 14.17
C SER A 25 1.95 14.09 14.72
N ILE A 26 2.09 13.10 13.84
CA ILE A 26 2.03 11.67 14.21
C ILE A 26 3.41 11.05 14.44
N GLU A 27 4.46 11.58 13.82
CA GLU A 27 5.84 11.07 13.92
C GLU A 27 6.33 10.89 15.38
N PRO A 28 6.05 11.81 16.34
CA PRO A 28 6.46 11.63 17.74
C PRO A 28 5.76 10.47 18.47
N LEU A 29 4.63 10.00 17.94
CA LEU A 29 3.83 8.89 18.48
C LEU A 29 4.26 7.53 17.90
N MET A 30 5.20 7.52 16.95
CA MET A 30 5.75 6.32 16.33
C MET A 30 7.03 5.84 17.02
N MET A 31 7.30 4.54 16.91
CA MET A 31 8.61 3.99 17.24
C MET A 31 9.61 4.34 16.12
N LYS A 32 10.79 4.85 16.49
CA LYS A 32 11.84 5.17 15.52
C LYS A 32 12.95 4.13 15.58
N TRP A 33 13.26 3.56 14.42
CA TRP A 33 14.34 2.59 14.23
C TRP A 33 15.53 3.33 13.62
N ASN A 34 16.57 3.56 14.42
CA ASN A 34 17.74 4.32 14.00
C ASN A 34 18.72 3.43 13.21
N CYS A 35 19.55 4.05 12.37
CA CYS A 35 20.51 3.33 11.53
C CYS A 35 21.57 2.55 12.32
N ASP A 36 21.81 2.92 13.58
CA ASP A 36 22.72 2.22 14.50
C ASP A 36 22.08 1.02 15.21
N GLY A 37 20.82 0.71 14.87
CA GLY A 37 20.04 -0.37 15.49
C GLY A 37 19.39 0.00 16.82
N THR A 38 19.54 1.25 17.28
CA THR A 38 18.83 1.72 18.47
C THR A 38 17.37 2.04 18.18
N ILE A 39 16.53 1.93 19.20
CA ILE A 39 15.10 2.21 19.10
C ILE A 39 14.78 3.41 19.98
N THR A 40 14.18 4.45 19.41
CA THR A 40 13.60 5.55 20.16
C THR A 40 12.11 5.27 20.38
N LEU A 41 11.72 5.21 21.66
CA LEU A 41 10.34 4.99 22.05
C LEU A 41 9.47 6.23 21.76
N PRO A 42 8.17 6.04 21.45
CA PRO A 42 7.26 7.15 21.23
C PRO A 42 7.02 7.98 22.49
N VAL A 43 6.78 9.28 22.32
CA VAL A 43 6.49 10.20 23.43
C VAL A 43 4.99 10.13 23.75
N LEU A 44 4.60 9.20 24.62
CA LEU A 44 3.21 9.00 25.04
C LEU A 44 2.95 9.73 26.35
N SER A 45 2.59 11.01 26.28
CA SER A 45 2.39 11.84 27.46
C SER A 45 1.22 11.39 28.37
N ASN A 46 0.22 10.67 27.84
CA ASN A 46 -1.00 10.28 28.57
C ASN A 46 -1.58 8.91 28.14
N PHE A 47 -0.87 7.79 28.35
CA PHE A 47 -1.48 6.45 28.15
C PHE A 47 -2.62 6.20 29.17
N PRO A 48 -3.77 5.59 28.81
CA PRO A 48 -4.13 4.98 27.52
C PRO A 48 -4.78 5.95 26.50
N HIS A 49 -4.92 7.24 26.81
CA HIS A 49 -5.54 8.22 25.91
C HIS A 49 -4.69 8.45 24.65
N ASN A 50 -3.36 8.44 24.80
CA ASN A 50 -2.43 8.50 23.68
C ASN A 50 -1.89 7.10 23.39
N LYS A 51 -2.42 6.47 22.35
CA LYS A 51 -1.89 5.21 21.80
C LYS A 51 -0.71 5.52 20.89
N ARG A 52 0.25 4.60 20.82
CA ARG A 52 1.30 4.69 19.80
C ARG A 52 0.71 4.51 18.41
N ILE A 53 1.34 5.16 17.43
CA ILE A 53 1.01 4.98 16.02
C ILE A 53 2.01 3.98 15.43
N VAL A 54 1.49 3.00 14.71
CA VAL A 54 2.28 2.05 13.92
C VAL A 54 2.04 2.36 12.46
N TRP A 55 3.11 2.75 11.76
CA TRP A 55 3.06 3.04 10.34
C TRP A 55 3.08 1.75 9.53
N ILE A 56 2.11 1.59 8.63
CA ILE A 56 1.98 0.42 7.76
C ILE A 56 1.93 0.93 6.32
N THR A 57 2.96 0.62 5.53
CA THR A 57 2.99 0.96 4.11
C THR A 57 2.48 -0.17 3.27
N HIS A 58 1.88 0.17 2.14
CA HIS A 58 1.37 -0.74 1.13
C HIS A 58 1.88 -0.31 -0.25
N ASP A 59 2.13 -1.30 -1.11
CA ASP A 59 2.48 -1.08 -2.51
C ASP A 59 2.22 -2.35 -3.34
N GLU A 60 2.07 -2.18 -4.65
CA GLU A 60 1.92 -3.28 -5.61
C GLU A 60 3.06 -3.32 -6.62
N SER A 61 3.59 -4.53 -6.84
CA SER A 61 4.61 -4.77 -7.85
C SER A 61 4.18 -5.84 -8.84
N THR A 62 4.32 -5.55 -10.13
CA THR A 62 3.99 -6.51 -11.19
C THR A 62 5.25 -7.04 -11.84
N PHE A 63 5.39 -8.37 -11.84
CA PHE A 63 6.49 -9.09 -12.44
C PHE A 63 6.03 -9.79 -13.71
N TYR A 64 6.83 -9.70 -14.77
CA TYR A 64 6.54 -10.33 -16.05
C TYR A 64 7.48 -11.50 -16.33
N ALA A 65 6.94 -12.57 -16.92
CA ALA A 65 7.70 -13.79 -17.22
C ALA A 65 8.89 -13.56 -18.16
N HIS A 66 8.88 -12.48 -18.95
CA HIS A 66 9.94 -12.13 -19.90
C HIS A 66 10.71 -10.88 -19.50
N ASP A 67 10.59 -10.41 -18.25
CA ASP A 67 11.37 -9.27 -17.72
C ASP A 67 12.87 -9.59 -17.51
N GLN A 68 13.35 -10.67 -18.11
CA GLN A 68 14.73 -11.11 -18.01
C GLN A 68 15.61 -10.38 -19.03
N ARG A 69 16.61 -9.64 -18.52
CA ARG A 69 17.76 -9.24 -19.32
C ARG A 69 18.71 -10.44 -19.45
N LYS A 70 18.60 -11.20 -20.54
CA LYS A 70 19.51 -12.31 -20.83
C LYS A 70 20.86 -11.77 -21.30
N LEU A 71 21.84 -11.70 -20.39
CA LEU A 71 23.24 -11.55 -20.76
C LEU A 71 23.83 -12.95 -20.98
N ARG A 72 24.30 -13.24 -22.19
CA ARG A 72 25.00 -14.48 -22.49
C ARG A 72 26.11 -14.24 -23.51
N TRP A 73 27.20 -14.98 -23.36
CA TRP A 73 28.23 -15.09 -24.38
C TRP A 73 27.72 -16.02 -25.48
N VAL A 74 27.73 -15.53 -26.72
CA VAL A 74 27.37 -16.32 -27.90
C VAL A 74 28.60 -16.50 -28.77
N HIS A 75 28.73 -17.67 -29.39
CA HIS A 75 29.79 -17.89 -30.37
C HIS A 75 29.55 -16.98 -31.59
N ALA A 76 30.61 -16.52 -32.25
CA ALA A 76 30.51 -15.58 -33.38
C ALA A 76 29.65 -16.09 -34.56
N SER A 77 29.49 -17.42 -34.68
CA SER A 77 28.66 -18.06 -35.69
C SER A 77 27.19 -18.25 -35.28
N GLU A 78 26.81 -17.91 -34.06
CA GLU A 78 25.45 -18.10 -33.58
C GLU A 78 24.51 -17.06 -34.19
N LYS A 79 23.44 -17.54 -34.85
CA LYS A 79 22.41 -16.68 -35.42
C LYS A 79 21.39 -16.29 -34.36
N ALA A 80 20.95 -15.03 -34.40
CA ALA A 80 19.87 -14.55 -33.56
C ALA A 80 18.59 -15.39 -33.80
N LYS A 81 18.09 -16.04 -32.74
CA LYS A 81 16.79 -16.71 -32.76
C LYS A 81 15.72 -15.70 -32.38
N PRO A 82 14.67 -15.51 -33.21
CA PRO A 82 13.55 -14.67 -32.83
C PRO A 82 12.91 -15.17 -31.53
N VAL A 83 12.64 -14.25 -30.61
CA VAL A 83 11.89 -14.51 -29.39
C VAL A 83 10.45 -14.01 -29.56
N ARG A 84 9.51 -14.65 -28.87
CA ARG A 84 8.11 -14.21 -28.89
C ARG A 84 8.05 -12.76 -28.38
N LYS A 85 7.41 -11.89 -29.16
CA LYS A 85 7.23 -10.48 -28.78
C LYS A 85 6.24 -10.38 -27.63
N GLY A 86 6.58 -9.60 -26.60
CA GLY A 86 5.74 -9.33 -25.44
C GLY A 86 6.42 -9.66 -24.11
N GLU A 87 5.85 -9.17 -23.02
CA GLU A 87 6.38 -9.34 -21.65
C GLU A 87 6.04 -10.72 -21.04
N GLY A 88 5.16 -11.48 -21.71
CA GLY A 88 4.69 -12.77 -21.23
C GLY A 88 3.59 -12.62 -20.17
N THR A 89 3.32 -13.70 -19.43
CA THR A 89 2.38 -13.67 -18.30
C THR A 89 2.91 -12.82 -17.16
N SER A 90 2.02 -12.08 -16.50
CA SER A 90 2.34 -11.31 -15.31
C SER A 90 1.81 -11.96 -14.02
N THR A 91 2.49 -11.61 -12.94
CA THR A 91 2.08 -11.87 -11.55
C THR A 91 2.26 -10.56 -10.80
N MET A 92 1.18 -10.04 -10.24
CA MET A 92 1.20 -8.92 -9.32
C MET A 92 1.35 -9.44 -7.88
N VAL A 93 2.16 -8.77 -7.09
CA VAL A 93 2.27 -8.96 -5.65
C VAL A 93 1.87 -7.67 -4.98
N SER A 94 0.92 -7.74 -4.06
CA SER A 94 0.45 -6.63 -3.24
C SER A 94 0.65 -7.03 -1.77
N ASP A 95 1.25 -6.18 -0.94
CA ASP A 95 1.53 -6.53 0.46
C ASP A 95 1.67 -5.30 1.37
N PHE A 96 1.52 -5.54 2.68
CA PHE A 96 1.69 -4.54 3.72
C PHE A 96 2.97 -4.81 4.52
N VAL A 97 3.70 -3.75 4.85
CA VAL A 97 4.91 -3.82 5.66
C VAL A 97 4.93 -2.71 6.70
N SER A 98 5.39 -3.03 7.90
CA SER A 98 5.62 -2.06 8.97
C SER A 98 7.03 -2.23 9.53
N PRO A 99 7.66 -1.15 10.04
CA PRO A 99 8.93 -1.28 10.75
C PRO A 99 8.83 -2.19 11.99
N ASP A 100 7.68 -2.17 12.68
CA ASP A 100 7.44 -2.94 13.92
C ASP A 100 7.30 -4.45 13.68
N LEU A 101 6.64 -4.86 12.58
CA LEU A 101 6.28 -6.27 12.33
C LEU A 101 7.01 -6.87 11.11
N GLY A 102 7.67 -6.05 10.29
CA GLY A 102 8.04 -6.44 8.94
C GLY A 102 6.80 -6.65 8.08
N TRP A 103 6.81 -7.71 7.25
CA TRP A 103 5.63 -8.12 6.49
C TRP A 103 4.47 -8.44 7.42
N LEU A 104 3.27 -7.94 7.10
CA LEU A 104 2.13 -8.10 7.98
C LEU A 104 1.58 -9.54 7.91
N LYS A 105 1.82 -10.29 8.99
CA LYS A 105 1.45 -11.70 9.13
C LYS A 105 0.81 -11.94 10.49
N SER A 106 0.09 -13.06 10.64
CA SER A 106 -0.35 -13.50 11.97
C SER A 106 0.84 -13.87 12.86
N LYS A 107 0.63 -13.88 14.18
CA LYS A 107 1.68 -14.21 15.17
C LYS A 107 2.29 -15.60 14.98
N ASP A 108 1.52 -16.54 14.47
CA ASP A 108 1.97 -17.90 14.13
C ASP A 108 2.56 -18.02 12.71
N GLY A 109 2.51 -16.95 11.91
CA GLY A 109 2.99 -16.90 10.53
C GLY A 109 2.16 -17.68 9.52
N LEU A 110 0.98 -18.20 9.90
CA LEU A 110 0.13 -19.02 9.03
C LEU A 110 -0.76 -18.19 8.09
N ARG A 111 -1.02 -16.93 8.43
CA ARG A 111 -1.77 -15.97 7.62
C ARG A 111 -0.89 -14.77 7.30
N GLU A 112 -1.04 -14.22 6.12
CA GLU A 112 -0.35 -13.01 5.69
C GLU A 112 -1.29 -12.15 4.83
N SER A 113 -1.10 -10.83 4.87
CA SER A 113 -1.87 -9.88 4.06
C SER A 113 -1.49 -9.90 2.57
N ARG A 114 -0.45 -10.66 2.21
CA ARG A 114 0.08 -10.70 0.85
C ARG A 114 -0.93 -11.29 -0.12
N VAL A 115 -1.15 -10.57 -1.22
CA VAL A 115 -1.91 -11.07 -2.36
C VAL A 115 -0.95 -11.36 -3.51
N ILE A 116 -1.02 -12.57 -4.05
CA ILE A 116 -0.36 -12.96 -5.30
C ILE A 116 -1.45 -13.09 -6.35
N PHE A 117 -1.51 -12.12 -7.27
CA PHE A 117 -2.57 -12.02 -8.26
C PHE A 117 -2.05 -12.34 -9.67
N LYS A 118 -2.67 -13.31 -10.33
CA LYS A 118 -2.29 -13.72 -11.69
C LYS A 118 -3.11 -12.93 -12.71
N ALA A 119 -2.62 -11.77 -13.13
CA ALA A 119 -3.36 -10.93 -14.06
C ALA A 119 -3.58 -11.56 -15.44
N GLY A 120 -4.76 -11.31 -16.04
CA GLY A 120 -5.12 -11.66 -17.41
C GLY A 120 -6.54 -12.24 -17.57
N LYS A 121 -7.13 -12.05 -18.77
CA LYS A 121 -8.52 -12.44 -19.11
C LYS A 121 -8.86 -13.93 -18.93
N SER A 122 -7.85 -14.81 -18.92
CA SER A 122 -8.01 -16.26 -18.69
C SER A 122 -7.29 -16.71 -17.41
N ARG A 123 -7.07 -15.79 -16.47
CA ARG A 123 -6.44 -15.98 -15.16
C ARG A 123 -7.35 -15.33 -14.12
N ASP A 124 -6.79 -14.55 -13.19
CA ASP A 124 -7.56 -13.97 -12.08
C ASP A 124 -8.25 -12.64 -12.48
N GLY A 125 -8.07 -12.19 -13.73
CA GLY A 125 -8.67 -10.96 -14.24
C GLY A 125 -7.77 -9.73 -14.03
N TYR A 126 -8.35 -8.66 -13.50
CA TYR A 126 -7.66 -7.40 -13.17
C TYR A 126 -7.88 -7.13 -11.68
N PHE A 127 -6.81 -6.77 -10.97
CA PHE A 127 -6.90 -6.40 -9.57
C PHE A 127 -7.68 -5.09 -9.44
N ASP A 128 -8.72 -5.09 -8.64
CA ASP A 128 -9.62 -3.95 -8.49
C ASP A 128 -9.71 -3.45 -7.03
N CYS A 129 -10.53 -2.42 -6.82
CA CYS A 129 -10.71 -1.83 -5.50
C CYS A 129 -11.36 -2.81 -4.50
N ALA A 130 -12.18 -3.75 -4.95
CA ALA A 130 -12.80 -4.74 -4.06
C ALA A 130 -11.77 -5.76 -3.57
N ASP A 131 -10.80 -6.13 -4.42
CA ASP A 131 -9.66 -6.95 -4.00
C ASP A 131 -8.82 -6.22 -2.93
N LEU A 132 -8.54 -4.93 -3.14
CA LEU A 132 -7.82 -4.11 -2.17
C LEU A 132 -8.58 -3.95 -0.84
N CYS A 133 -9.89 -3.71 -0.87
CA CYS A 133 -10.70 -3.61 0.34
C CYS A 133 -10.63 -4.89 1.17
N GLN A 134 -10.78 -6.07 0.53
CA GLN A 134 -10.63 -7.36 1.20
C GLN A 134 -9.24 -7.54 1.81
N GLN A 135 -8.20 -7.08 1.12
CA GLN A 135 -6.84 -7.13 1.63
C GLN A 135 -6.65 -6.21 2.85
N ILE A 136 -7.24 -5.02 2.84
CA ILE A 136 -7.22 -4.06 3.96
C ILE A 136 -7.97 -4.63 5.17
N GLU A 137 -9.13 -5.25 4.98
CA GLU A 137 -9.88 -5.89 6.07
C GLU A 137 -9.04 -6.96 6.78
N LEU A 138 -8.37 -7.81 6.02
CA LEU A 138 -7.42 -8.78 6.55
C LEU A 138 -6.24 -8.10 7.26
N ALA A 139 -5.69 -7.03 6.69
CA ALA A 139 -4.59 -6.29 7.30
C ALA A 139 -4.99 -5.67 8.66
N ILE A 140 -6.21 -5.13 8.76
CA ILE A 140 -6.78 -4.61 10.00
C ILE A 140 -6.91 -5.73 11.03
N GLU A 141 -7.48 -6.89 10.65
CA GLU A 141 -7.62 -8.04 11.55
C GLU A 141 -6.23 -8.48 12.08
N LEU A 142 -5.25 -8.64 11.19
CA LEU A 142 -3.89 -9.01 11.56
C LEU A 142 -3.27 -7.96 12.50
N PHE A 143 -3.44 -6.68 12.22
CA PHE A 143 -2.96 -5.58 13.05
C PHE A 143 -3.55 -5.62 14.46
N GLU A 144 -4.87 -5.78 14.58
CA GLU A 144 -5.58 -5.85 15.86
C GLU A 144 -5.13 -7.06 16.68
N THR A 145 -4.79 -8.18 16.05
CA THR A 145 -4.23 -9.33 16.77
C THR A 145 -2.86 -9.02 17.39
N HIS A 146 -2.03 -8.21 16.73
CA HIS A 146 -0.74 -7.78 17.24
C HIS A 146 -0.86 -6.73 18.33
N PHE A 147 -1.80 -5.79 18.17
CA PHE A 147 -1.98 -4.64 19.05
C PHE A 147 -3.42 -4.49 19.54
N PRO A 148 -3.94 -5.44 20.35
CA PRO A 148 -5.34 -5.46 20.76
C PRO A 148 -5.69 -4.24 21.61
N GLY A 149 -6.20 -3.19 20.96
CA GLY A 149 -6.54 -1.91 21.57
C GLY A 149 -5.36 -1.05 22.02
N THR A 150 -4.11 -1.44 21.77
CA THR A 150 -2.90 -0.79 22.33
C THR A 150 -2.18 0.15 21.37
N ALA A 151 -2.51 0.11 20.08
CA ALA A 151 -1.92 0.97 19.06
C ALA A 151 -2.99 1.43 18.05
N ILE A 152 -2.64 2.45 17.27
CA ILE A 152 -3.40 2.91 16.10
C ILE A 152 -2.57 2.60 14.86
N ALA A 153 -3.17 1.97 13.86
CA ALA A 153 -2.54 1.79 12.56
C ALA A 153 -2.69 3.07 11.73
N ALA A 154 -1.58 3.58 11.19
CA ALA A 154 -1.60 4.60 10.16
C ALA A 154 -1.19 3.93 8.85
N PHE A 155 -2.17 3.74 7.95
CA PHE A 155 -1.96 3.11 6.66
C PHE A 155 -1.48 4.13 5.62
N GLY A 156 -0.38 3.81 4.95
CA GLY A 156 0.20 4.60 3.87
C GLY A 156 0.01 3.91 2.54
N PHE A 157 -0.70 4.59 1.64
CA PHE A 157 -0.89 4.19 0.25
C PHE A 157 -0.27 5.22 -0.69
N ASP A 158 0.01 4.79 -1.92
CA ASP A 158 0.27 5.74 -3.00
C ASP A 158 -1.04 6.39 -3.50
N ASN A 159 -0.92 7.33 -4.44
CA ASN A 159 -2.06 8.03 -5.02
C ASN A 159 -2.56 7.36 -6.32
N ALA A 160 -2.40 6.05 -6.49
CA ALA A 160 -2.92 5.34 -7.65
C ALA A 160 -4.45 5.51 -7.73
N PRO A 161 -5.03 5.65 -8.95
CA PRO A 161 -6.48 5.83 -9.10
C PRO A 161 -7.32 4.72 -8.46
N GLY A 162 -6.78 3.49 -8.37
CA GLY A 162 -7.43 2.37 -7.69
C GLY A 162 -7.64 2.63 -6.20
N HIS A 163 -6.73 3.34 -5.55
CA HIS A 163 -6.78 3.71 -4.12
C HIS A 163 -7.73 4.88 -3.85
N GLN A 164 -8.15 5.59 -4.90
CA GLN A 164 -9.01 6.77 -4.83
C GLN A 164 -10.41 6.50 -5.37
N LYS A 165 -10.78 5.22 -5.59
CA LYS A 165 -12.12 4.88 -6.04
C LYS A 165 -13.12 5.26 -4.96
N ARG A 166 -14.10 6.08 -5.32
CA ARG A 166 -15.23 6.37 -4.44
C ARG A 166 -16.14 5.16 -4.32
N ALA A 167 -16.89 5.08 -3.23
CA ALA A 167 -17.95 4.09 -3.08
C ALA A 167 -18.94 4.15 -4.27
N ASP A 168 -19.53 3.02 -4.63
CA ASP A 168 -20.42 2.94 -5.80
C ASP A 168 -21.70 3.79 -5.63
N ASP A 169 -22.02 4.15 -4.39
CA ASP A 169 -23.12 5.02 -3.96
C ASP A 169 -22.68 6.48 -3.69
N ALA A 170 -21.40 6.79 -3.88
CA ALA A 170 -20.86 8.11 -3.56
C ALA A 170 -21.45 9.17 -4.49
N LEU A 171 -21.89 10.28 -3.91
CA LEU A 171 -22.43 11.42 -4.66
C LEU A 171 -21.43 11.90 -5.73
N SER A 172 -21.80 11.69 -6.98
CA SER A 172 -21.09 12.17 -8.15
C SER A 172 -21.86 13.34 -8.73
N ALA A 173 -21.17 14.42 -9.11
CA ALA A 173 -21.82 15.53 -9.81
C ALA A 173 -22.49 15.10 -11.13
N ARG A 174 -22.19 13.88 -11.62
CA ARG A 174 -22.76 13.28 -12.83
C ARG A 174 -23.94 12.34 -12.56
N ASP A 175 -24.05 11.77 -11.36
CA ASP A 175 -25.06 10.76 -11.04
C ASP A 175 -25.78 11.13 -9.73
N ARG A 176 -27.10 11.36 -9.82
CA ARG A 176 -27.96 11.56 -8.65
C ARG A 176 -28.58 10.21 -8.27
N VAL A 177 -28.28 9.73 -7.06
CA VAL A 177 -29.17 9.07 -6.07
C VAL A 177 -28.27 8.40 -5.04
N GLY A 178 -28.60 8.58 -3.75
CA GLY A 178 -27.79 8.11 -2.63
C GLY A 178 -28.38 6.93 -1.87
N GLU A 179 -27.51 6.28 -1.10
CA GLU A 179 -27.70 5.74 0.25
C GLU A 179 -26.30 5.30 0.70
N THR A 180 -25.77 5.88 1.78
CA THR A 180 -24.36 5.81 2.20
C THR A 180 -23.91 4.44 2.76
N LYS A 181 -22.82 3.88 2.23
CA LYS A 181 -21.92 2.94 2.91
C LYS A 181 -20.47 3.43 2.89
N LEU A 182 -19.75 3.12 3.98
CA LEU A 182 -18.44 3.69 4.34
C LEU A 182 -17.38 3.61 3.23
N ASP A 183 -16.71 4.75 3.03
CA ASP A 183 -15.61 4.98 2.10
C ASP A 183 -14.23 4.58 2.72
N VAL A 184 -13.29 4.13 1.90
CA VAL A 184 -11.88 3.93 2.28
C VAL A 184 -11.22 5.28 2.65
N ALA A 185 -11.68 6.39 2.05
CA ALA A 185 -11.30 7.74 2.49
C ALA A 185 -11.98 8.17 3.80
N GLU A 186 -13.17 7.63 4.13
CA GLU A 186 -13.78 7.83 5.46
C GLU A 186 -13.07 7.03 6.56
N LEU A 187 -12.47 5.88 6.25
CA LEU A 187 -11.62 5.12 7.17
C LEU A 187 -10.39 5.91 7.64
N LEU A 188 -9.86 6.82 6.82
CA LEU A 188 -8.77 7.73 7.21
C LEU A 188 -9.24 8.88 8.12
N ASN A 189 -10.50 9.33 8.01
CA ASN A 189 -11.08 10.37 8.87
C ASN A 189 -11.76 9.82 10.15
N LEU A 190 -12.14 8.54 10.17
CA LEU A 190 -12.77 7.88 11.31
C LEU A 190 -11.80 7.51 12.44
N LEU A 191 -10.50 7.73 12.25
CA LEU A 191 -9.48 7.55 13.30
C LEU A 191 -9.27 8.77 14.20
N GLY A 192 -10.04 9.86 14.03
CA GLY A 192 -10.21 10.90 15.04
C GLY A 192 -8.89 11.45 15.59
N ILE A 193 -8.00 11.87 14.68
CA ILE A 193 -6.98 12.89 14.98
C ILE A 193 -7.45 14.19 14.36
#